data_AF-A0A061JML2-F1
#
_entry.id   AF-A0A061JML2-F1
#
_cell.length_a   1.000
_cell.length_b   1.000
_cell.length_c   1.000
_cell.angle_alpha   90.00
_cell.angle_beta   90.00
_cell.angle_gamma   90.00
#
_symmetry.space_group_name_H-M   'P 1'
#
loop_
_entity.id
_entity.type
_entity.pdbx_description
1 polymer ?
#
loop_
_entity_poly.entity_id
_entity_poly.type
_entity_poly.pdbx_seq_one_letter_code
_entity_poly.pdbx_strand_id
1 'polypeptide(L)' 'MTRAEYLSRAYEFAPRGEQLPHARLNAELVREIRTNRRGLTARQWAEQLGVHQRTIDKVRDYRSWRHVA' A
#
# COMPACT_ATOMS: atom_id res chain seq x y z
N MET A 1 5.82 17.32 22.20
CA MET A 1 5.66 15.87 22.42
C MET A 1 6.93 15.36 23.10
N THR A 2 6.78 14.76 24.27
CA THR A 2 7.90 14.13 24.99
C THR A 2 8.28 12.79 24.35
N ARG A 3 9.49 12.29 24.62
CA ARG A 3 9.92 10.97 24.13
C ARG A 3 8.99 9.85 24.59
N ALA A 4 8.48 9.92 25.83
CA ALA A 4 7.57 8.92 26.38
C ALA A 4 6.21 8.92 25.65
N GLU A 5 5.65 10.10 25.39
CA GLU A 5 4.43 10.25 24.60
C GLU A 5 4.60 9.70 23.18
N TYR A 6 5.71 10.02 22.50
CA TYR A 6 6.01 9.48 21.17
C TYR A 6 6.06 7.95 21.17
N LEU A 7 6.78 7.34 22.12
CA LEU A 7 6.92 5.89 22.19
C LEU A 7 5.59 5.18 22.44
N SER A 8 4.69 5.79 23.23
CA SER A 8 3.34 5.24 23.47
C SER A 8 2.45 5.21 22.21
N ARG A 9 2.74 6.07 21.22
CA ARG A 9 1.93 6.27 20.00
C ARG A 9 2.72 6.08 18.71
N ALA A 10 3.89 5.42 18.77
CA ALA A 10 4.81 5.30 17.64
C ALA A 10 4.17 4.72 16.37
N TYR A 11 3.16 3.85 16.53
CA TYR A 11 2.40 3.28 15.41
C TYR A 11 1.69 4.34 14.55
N GLU A 12 1.21 5.43 15.16
CA GLU A 12 0.51 6.51 14.48
C GLU A 12 1.44 7.37 13.63
N PHE A 13 2.69 7.53 14.07
CA PHE A 13 3.68 8.40 13.42
C PHE A 13 4.58 7.67 12.41
N ALA A 14 4.53 6.33 12.38
CA ALA A 14 5.32 5.56 11.44
C ALA A 14 4.86 5.82 9.98
N PRO A 15 5.78 6.16 9.04
CA PRO A 15 5.42 6.43 7.66
C PRO A 15 4.84 5.19 6.98
N ARG A 16 3.78 5.37 6.18
CA ARG A 16 3.08 4.27 5.48
C ARG A 16 2.85 4.58 4.02
N GLY A 17 2.75 3.52 3.21
CA GLY A 17 2.37 3.63 1.82
C GLY A 17 3.30 4.60 1.08
N GLU A 18 2.72 5.62 0.45
CA GLU A 18 3.44 6.65 -0.32
C GLU A 18 4.37 7.55 0.50
N GLN A 19 4.24 7.56 1.83
CA GLN A 19 5.19 8.27 2.71
C GLN A 19 6.56 7.58 2.76
N LEU A 20 6.66 6.33 2.29
CA LEU A 20 7.94 5.63 2.16
C LEU A 20 8.61 6.04 0.84
N PRO A 21 9.89 6.41 0.83
CA PRO A 21 10.58 6.92 -0.37
C PRO A 21 10.71 5.90 -1.50
N HIS A 22 10.54 4.61 -1.20
CA HIS A 22 10.60 3.51 -2.15
C HIS A 22 9.21 3.01 -2.57
N ALA A 23 8.13 3.68 -2.15
CA ALA A 23 6.79 3.29 -2.51
C ALA A 23 6.52 3.53 -3.99
N ARG A 24 6.14 2.46 -4.70
CA ARG A 24 5.74 2.49 -6.11
C ARG A 24 4.24 2.64 -6.32
N LEU A 25 3.46 2.50 -5.25
CA LEU A 25 2.00 2.59 -5.27
C LEU A 25 1.58 3.84 -4.49
N ASN A 26 0.42 4.39 -4.85
CA ASN A 26 -0.29 5.43 -4.11
C ASN A 26 -1.69 4.92 -3.71
N ALA A 27 -2.43 5.71 -2.92
CA ALA A 27 -3.74 5.30 -2.44
C ALA A 27 -4.76 5.08 -3.58
N GLU A 28 -4.67 5.83 -4.68
CA GLU A 28 -5.57 5.71 -5.83
C GLU A 28 -5.37 4.40 -6.60
N LEU A 29 -4.12 4.05 -6.89
CA LEU A 29 -3.76 2.79 -7.52
C LEU A 29 -4.18 1.60 -6.68
N VAL A 30 -4.04 1.69 -5.35
CA VAL A 30 -4.52 0.66 -4.43
C VAL A 30 -6.03 0.43 -4.56
N ARG A 31 -6.82 1.51 -4.63
CA ARG A 31 -8.27 1.43 -4.84
C ARG A 31 -8.60 0.83 -6.21
N GLU A 32 -7.85 1.19 -7.25
CA GLU A 32 -8.05 0.66 -8.59
C GLU A 32 -7.71 -0.84 -8.67
N ILE A 33 -6.61 -1.27 -8.04
CA ILE A 33 -6.20 -2.69 -7.94
C ILE A 33 -7.27 -3.53 -7.23
N ARG A 34 -7.86 -2.99 -6.15
CA ARG A 34 -8.90 -3.68 -5.36
C ARG A 34 -10.24 -3.75 -6.08
N THR A 35 -10.66 -2.65 -6.69
CA THR A 35 -11.89 -2.62 -7.47
C THR A 35 -11.76 -3.44 -8.75
N ASN A 36 -10.53 -3.48 -9.30
CA ASN A 36 -10.15 -4.20 -10.51
C ASN A 36 -11.14 -4.06 -11.67
N ARG A 37 -11.64 -2.84 -11.91
CA ARG A 37 -12.70 -2.58 -12.92
C ARG A 37 -12.34 -3.07 -14.32
N ARG A 38 -11.04 -3.06 -14.64
CA ARG A 38 -10.49 -3.49 -15.93
C ARG A 38 -10.30 -5.01 -16.04
N GLY A 39 -10.56 -5.77 -14.97
CA GLY A 39 -10.40 -7.24 -14.96
C GLY A 39 -8.95 -7.71 -15.10
N LEU A 40 -7.96 -6.87 -14.79
CA LEU A 40 -6.56 -7.22 -14.99
C LEU A 40 -6.09 -8.30 -13.99
N THR A 41 -5.25 -9.19 -14.47
CA THR A 41 -4.53 -10.15 -13.62
C THR A 41 -3.49 -9.42 -12.76
N ALA A 42 -3.07 -10.05 -11.65
CA ALA A 42 -2.04 -9.49 -10.80
C ALA A 42 -0.69 -9.33 -11.55
N ARG A 43 -0.42 -10.20 -12.53
CA ARG A 43 0.77 -10.10 -13.40
C ARG A 43 0.73 -8.86 -14.30
N GLN A 44 -0.43 -8.57 -14.92
CA GLN A 44 -0.59 -7.38 -15.76
C GLN A 44 -0.48 -6.08 -14.96
N TRP A 45 -1.07 -6.04 -13.77
CA TRP A 45 -0.90 -4.91 -12.84
C TRP A 45 0.57 -4.71 -12.45
N ALA A 46 1.25 -5.81 -12.12
CA ALA A 46 2.66 -5.81 -11.76
C ALA A 46 3.55 -5.26 -12.88
N GLU A 47 3.32 -5.71 -14.11
CA GLU A 47 4.04 -5.24 -15.30
C GLU A 47 3.83 -3.75 -15.56
N GLN A 48 2.58 -3.27 -15.48
CA GLN A 48 2.26 -1.85 -15.70
C GLN A 48 2.88 -0.93 -14.64
N LEU A 49 2.94 -1.38 -13.39
CA LEU A 49 3.38 -0.56 -12.26
C LEU A 49 4.86 -0.80 -11.88
N GLY A 50 5.55 -1.70 -12.58
CA GLY A 50 6.94 -2.04 -12.29
C GLY A 50 7.13 -2.64 -10.88
N VAL A 51 6.17 -3.43 -10.41
CA VAL A 51 6.22 -4.10 -9.10
C VAL A 51 6.11 -5.62 -9.26
N HIS A 52 6.43 -6.36 -8.20
CA HIS A 52 6.24 -7.82 -8.21
C HIS A 52 4.75 -8.20 -8.06
N GLN A 53 4.30 -9.28 -8.71
CA GLN A 53 2.92 -9.78 -8.63
C GLN A 53 2.42 -9.94 -7.17
N ARG A 54 3.27 -10.52 -6.31
CA ARG A 54 3.01 -10.67 -4.86
C ARG A 54 2.67 -9.35 -4.15
N THR A 55 3.14 -8.20 -4.64
CA THR A 55 2.75 -6.88 -4.12
C THR A 55 1.28 -6.60 -4.41
N ILE A 56 0.83 -6.90 -5.62
CA ILE A 56 -0.57 -6.75 -6.04
C ILE A 56 -1.47 -7.69 -5.22
N ASP A 57 -1.06 -8.95 -5.03
CA ASP A 57 -1.81 -9.90 -4.22
C ASP A 57 -1.97 -9.42 -2.77
N LYS A 58 -0.88 -8.93 -2.15
CA LYS A 58 -0.94 -8.35 -0.79
C LYS A 58 -1.86 -7.13 -0.70
N VAL A 59 -1.98 -6.34 -1.76
CA VAL A 59 -2.89 -5.18 -1.82
C VAL A 59 -4.35 -5.64 -1.90
N ARG A 60 -4.64 -6.66 -2.71
CA ARG A 60 -5.97 -7.27 -2.86
C ARG A 60 -6.44 -7.97 -1.59
N ASP A 61 -5.54 -8.68 -0.93
CA ASP A 61 -5.83 -9.41 0.33
C ASP A 61 -5.80 -8.52 1.58
N TYR A 62 -5.66 -7.20 1.42
CA TYR A 62 -5.51 -6.25 2.54
C TYR A 62 -4.37 -6.63 3.51
N ARG A 63 -3.34 -7.36 3.05
CA ARG A 63 -2.12 -7.63 3.84
C ARG A 63 -1.18 -6.43 3.83
N SER A 64 -1.24 -5.63 2.78
CA SER A 64 -0.59 -4.32 2.64
C SER A 64 -1.62 -3.22 2.43
N TRP A 65 -1.23 -1.97 2.66
CA TRP A 65 -2.10 -0.80 2.46
C TRP A 65 -3.46 -0.87 3.19
N ARG A 66 -3.48 -1.46 4.39
CA ARG A 66 -4.69 -1.61 5.24
C ARG A 66 -5.39 -0.31 5.62
N HIS A 67 -4.65 0.79 5.60
CA HIS A 67 -5.17 2.13 5.94
C HIS A 67 -5.96 2.77 4.78
N VAL A 68 -5.82 2.25 3.57
CA VAL A 68 -6.67 2.62 2.43
C VAL A 68 -7.89 1.71 2.47
N ALA A 69 -9.08 2.27 2.24
CA ALA A 69 -10.31 1.51 1.99
C ALA A 69 -10.38 1.14 0.51
#